data_AF-A0A1I8PAC9-F1
#
_entry.id   AF-A0A1I8PAC9-F1
#
_cell.length_a   1.000
_cell.length_b   1.000
_cell.length_c   1.000
_cell.angle_alpha   90.00
_cell.angle_beta   90.00
_cell.angle_gamma   90.00
#
_symmetry.space_group_name_H-M   'P 1'
#
loop_
_entity.id
_entity.type
_entity.pdbx_description
1 polymer ?
#
loop_
_entity_poly.entity_id
_entity_poly.type
_entity_poly.pdbx_seq_one_letter_code
_entity_poly.pdbx_strand_id
1 'polypeptide(L)'
;MGRVSTSSASGSVRPTKGWKAEHKAARTLGIIMGVFLLCWLPFFLWYVITSLCGPACPCPDVVVAVLFWIGYFNSTLNPLIYAYFNRDFREAFRNTLECVLPCLEKRNPYNAYYV
;
A
#
# COMPACT_ATOMS: atom_id res chain seq x y z
N MET A 1 -58.97 -28.25 -15.44
CA MET A 1 -57.55 -28.48 -15.02
C MET A 1 -56.66 -27.47 -15.73
N GLY A 2 -56.41 -26.31 -15.12
CA GLY A 2 -55.52 -25.27 -15.64
C GLY A 2 -54.21 -25.26 -14.85
N ARG A 3 -53.08 -25.25 -15.56
CA ARG A 3 -51.72 -25.37 -15.01
C ARG A 3 -51.37 -24.16 -14.13
N VAL A 4 -50.92 -24.42 -12.90
CA VAL A 4 -50.28 -23.44 -12.03
C VAL A 4 -48.95 -23.04 -12.66
N SER A 5 -48.81 -21.77 -13.04
CA SER A 5 -47.53 -21.17 -13.41
C SER A 5 -46.82 -20.75 -12.12
N THR A 6 -45.99 -21.63 -11.57
CA THR A 6 -45.05 -21.28 -10.50
C THR A 6 -43.93 -20.42 -11.10
N SER A 7 -44.00 -19.11 -10.90
CA SER A 7 -42.90 -18.19 -11.17
C SER A 7 -41.77 -18.46 -10.17
N SER A 8 -40.77 -19.21 -10.61
CA SER A 8 -39.52 -19.43 -9.88
C SER A 8 -38.76 -18.10 -9.79
N ALA A 9 -38.83 -17.42 -8.65
CA ALA A 9 -37.96 -16.29 -8.34
C ALA A 9 -36.53 -16.82 -8.16
N SER A 10 -35.75 -16.84 -9.25
CA SER A 10 -34.30 -16.97 -9.18
C SER A 10 -33.77 -15.69 -8.53
N GLY A 11 -33.46 -15.79 -7.23
CA GLY A 11 -32.74 -14.76 -6.49
C GLY A 11 -31.35 -14.59 -7.10
N SER A 12 -31.23 -13.72 -8.11
CA SER A 12 -29.95 -13.23 -8.58
C SER A 12 -29.30 -12.44 -7.45
N VAL A 13 -28.44 -13.08 -6.66
CA VAL A 13 -27.48 -12.41 -5.77
C VAL A 13 -26.61 -11.55 -6.69
N ARG A 14 -26.96 -10.29 -6.86
CA ARG A 14 -26.13 -9.32 -7.58
C ARG A 14 -24.84 -9.23 -6.78
N PRO A 15 -23.66 -9.54 -7.34
CA PRO A 15 -22.41 -9.25 -6.65
C PRO A 15 -22.39 -7.73 -6.43
N THR A 16 -22.52 -7.32 -5.17
CA THR A 16 -22.50 -5.92 -4.77
C THR A 16 -21.19 -5.33 -5.28
N LYS A 17 -21.26 -4.35 -6.19
CA LYS A 17 -20.08 -3.67 -6.74
C LYS A 17 -19.14 -3.13 -5.65
N GLY A 18 -19.67 -2.86 -4.44
CA GLY A 18 -18.93 -2.42 -3.26
C GLY A 18 -17.92 -3.45 -2.73
N TRP A 19 -18.25 -4.75 -2.69
CA TRP A 19 -17.40 -5.77 -2.03
C TRP A 19 -15.99 -5.86 -2.62
N LYS A 20 -15.88 -5.74 -3.96
CA LYS A 20 -14.59 -5.82 -4.67
C LYS A 20 -13.73 -4.56 -4.44
N ALA A 21 -14.36 -3.39 -4.32
CA ALA A 21 -13.66 -2.13 -4.04
C ALA A 21 -13.24 -2.05 -2.56
N GLU A 22 -14.12 -2.46 -1.65
CA GLU A 22 -13.87 -2.57 -0.21
C GLU A 22 -12.70 -3.52 0.08
N HIS A 23 -12.63 -4.68 -0.58
CA HIS A 23 -11.48 -5.59 -0.47
C HIS A 23 -10.16 -4.98 -0.96
N LYS A 24 -10.17 -4.13 -1.99
CA LYS A 24 -8.96 -3.47 -2.51
C LYS A 24 -8.40 -2.46 -1.51
N ALA A 25 -9.28 -1.71 -0.85
CA ALA A 25 -8.92 -0.77 0.21
C ALA A 25 -8.39 -1.51 1.45
N ALA A 26 -9.11 -2.54 1.91
CA ALA A 26 -8.69 -3.36 3.05
C ALA A 26 -7.34 -4.05 2.81
N ARG A 27 -7.07 -4.52 1.59
CA ARG A 27 -5.77 -5.08 1.21
C ARG A 27 -4.63 -4.07 1.38
N THR A 28 -4.84 -2.83 0.95
CA THR A 28 -3.82 -1.78 1.06
C THR A 28 -3.55 -1.43 2.52
N LEU A 29 -4.61 -1.29 3.32
CA LEU A 29 -4.50 -1.08 4.77
C LEU A 29 -3.75 -2.25 5.45
N GLY A 30 -4.08 -3.49 5.10
CA GLY A 30 -3.38 -4.66 5.61
C GLY A 30 -1.90 -4.68 5.27
N ILE A 31 -1.52 -4.26 4.05
CA ILE A 31 -0.11 -4.15 3.65
C ILE A 31 0.60 -3.05 4.46
N ILE A 32 -0.01 -1.88 4.62
CA ILE A 32 0.56 -0.77 5.41
C ILE A 32 0.80 -1.23 6.86
N MET A 33 -0.20 -1.86 7.47
CA MET A 33 -0.08 -2.40 8.83
C MET A 33 1.00 -3.48 8.92
N GLY A 34 1.07 -4.39 7.95
CA GLY A 34 2.08 -5.44 7.90
C GLY A 34 3.50 -4.89 7.77
N VAL A 35 3.73 -3.93 6.87
CA VAL A 35 5.04 -3.28 6.71
C VAL A 35 5.39 -2.48 7.95
N PHE A 36 4.42 -1.79 8.54
CA PHE A 36 4.64 -1.05 9.78
C PHE A 36 5.16 -1.97 10.89
N LEU A 37 4.49 -3.10 11.09
CA LEU A 37 4.92 -4.11 12.06
C LEU A 37 6.28 -4.69 11.70
N LEU A 38 6.54 -5.05 10.44
CA LEU A 38 7.84 -5.63 10.05
C LEU A 38 9.03 -4.68 10.27
N CYS A 39 8.86 -3.38 10.03
CA CYS A 39 9.92 -2.40 10.26
C CYS A 39 10.14 -2.11 11.75
N TRP A 40 9.09 -2.17 12.57
CA TRP A 40 9.19 -1.84 13.99
C TRP A 40 9.43 -3.04 14.91
N LEU A 41 8.98 -4.23 14.52
CA LEU A 41 9.12 -5.48 15.28
C LEU A 41 10.56 -5.75 15.74
N PRO A 42 11.61 -5.65 14.91
CA PRO A 42 12.97 -5.92 15.36
C PRO A 42 13.43 -4.94 16.45
N PHE A 43 13.02 -3.66 16.39
CA PHE A 43 13.29 -2.68 17.44
C PHE A 43 12.54 -3.01 18.74
N PHE A 44 11.24 -3.35 18.64
CA PHE A 44 10.44 -3.73 19.81
C PHE A 44 10.99 -4.97 20.51
N LEU A 45 11.38 -5.99 19.74
CA LEU A 45 12.00 -7.21 20.29
C LEU A 45 13.31 -6.88 21.01
N TRP A 46 14.18 -6.08 20.39
CA TRP A 46 15.43 -5.64 21.01
C TRP A 46 15.18 -4.86 22.31
N TYR A 47 14.21 -3.94 22.32
CA TYR A 47 13.85 -3.16 23.50
C TYR A 47 13.35 -4.05 24.66
N VAL A 48 12.48 -5.02 24.37
CA VAL A 48 12.00 -5.97 25.38
C VAL A 48 13.13 -6.86 25.89
N ILE A 49 13.99 -7.39 25.01
CA ILE A 49 15.11 -8.26 25.40
C ILE A 49 16.10 -7.50 26.29
N THR A 50 16.48 -6.28 25.92
CA THR A 50 17.43 -5.46 26.69
C THR A 50 16.86 -5.02 28.04
N SER A 51 15.57 -4.69 28.12
CA SER A 51 14.93 -4.37 29.40
C SER A 51 14.82 -5.58 30.34
N LEU A 52 14.62 -6.79 29.82
CA LEU A 52 14.54 -8.01 30.63
C LEU A 52 15.92 -8.55 31.04
N CYS A 53 16.90 -8.48 30.15
CA CYS A 53 18.24 -9.04 30.37
C CYS A 53 19.18 -8.06 31.10
N GLY A 54 18.92 -6.75 31.01
CA GLY A 54 19.73 -5.73 31.67
C GLY A 54 21.21 -5.77 31.24
N PRO A 55 22.16 -5.55 32.17
CA PRO A 55 23.60 -5.51 31.87
C PRO A 55 24.18 -6.81 31.31
N ALA A 56 23.47 -7.94 31.45
CA ALA A 56 23.93 -9.24 30.99
C ALA A 56 23.88 -9.40 29.47
N CYS A 57 23.17 -8.52 28.75
CA CYS A 57 23.10 -8.51 27.30
C CYS A 57 23.72 -7.23 26.73
N PRO A 58 25.06 -7.16 26.59
CA PRO A 58 25.70 -6.03 25.93
C PRO A 58 25.30 -6.01 24.45
N CYS A 59 24.66 -4.92 24.03
CA CYS A 59 24.29 -4.69 22.64
C CYS A 59 25.28 -3.71 21.99
N PRO A 60 25.92 -4.08 20.87
CA PRO A 60 26.76 -3.15 20.11
C PRO A 60 25.94 -1.98 19.55
N ASP A 61 26.51 -0.78 19.55
CA ASP A 61 25.86 0.43 19.01
C ASP A 61 25.44 0.29 17.55
N VAL A 62 26.17 -0.50 16.77
CA VAL A 62 25.84 -0.83 15.37
C VAL A 62 24.47 -1.50 15.26
N VAL A 63 24.12 -2.40 16.19
CA VAL A 63 22.82 -3.08 16.18
C VAL A 63 21.71 -2.06 16.41
N VAL A 64 21.89 -1.17 17.39
CA VAL A 64 20.94 -0.10 17.69
C VAL A 64 20.77 0.82 16.48
N ALA A 65 21.86 1.25 15.86
CA ALA A 65 21.83 2.08 14.66
C ALA A 65 21.04 1.40 13.52
N VAL A 66 21.33 0.13 13.21
CA VAL A 66 20.63 -0.62 12.16
C VAL A 66 19.13 -0.74 12.46
N LEU A 67 18.74 -1.00 13.71
CA LEU A 67 17.33 -1.08 14.11
C LEU A 67 16.59 0.25 13.88
N PHE A 68 17.21 1.37 14.25
CA PHE A 68 16.64 2.69 13.98
C PHE A 68 16.54 2.99 12.48
N TRP A 69 17.56 2.63 11.68
CA TRP A 69 17.51 2.77 10.22
C TRP A 69 16.35 1.98 9.60
N ILE A 70 16.11 0.75 10.05
CA ILE A 70 14.96 -0.06 9.61
C ILE A 70 13.64 0.64 10.00
N GLY A 71 13.56 1.21 11.21
CA GLY A 71 12.43 2.03 11.64
C GLY A 71 12.20 3.25 10.73
N TYR A 72 13.26 3.97 10.35
CA TYR A 72 13.17 5.10 9.43
C TYR A 72 12.74 4.69 8.01
N PHE A 73 13.14 3.50 7.56
CA PHE A 73 12.70 2.96 6.28
C PHE A 73 11.17 2.82 6.19
N ASN A 74 10.45 2.70 7.30
CA ASN A 74 8.98 2.70 7.36
C ASN A 74 8.37 3.88 6.59
N SER A 75 8.89 5.09 6.82
CA SER A 75 8.39 6.30 6.16
C SER A 75 8.65 6.29 4.65
N THR A 76 9.80 5.74 4.22
CA THR A 76 10.15 5.62 2.79
C THR A 76 9.31 4.57 2.06
N LEU A 77 8.87 3.53 2.77
CA LEU A 77 8.05 2.47 2.21
C LEU A 77 6.61 2.93 1.97
N ASN A 78 6.12 3.94 2.68
CA ASN A 78 4.75 4.43 2.49
C ASN A 78 4.49 4.88 1.03
N PRO A 79 5.24 5.82 0.42
CA PRO A 79 5.11 6.14 -1.02
C PRO A 79 5.25 4.93 -1.95
N LEU A 80 6.13 3.99 -1.60
CA LEU A 80 6.44 2.82 -2.41
C LEU A 80 5.28 1.79 -2.39
N ILE A 81 4.64 1.61 -1.24
CA ILE A 81 3.44 0.78 -1.06
C ILE A 81 2.28 1.40 -1.84
N TYR A 82 2.03 2.70 -1.70
CA TYR A 82 0.95 3.36 -2.44
C TYR A 82 1.20 3.34 -3.95
N ALA A 83 2.43 3.57 -4.39
CA ALA A 83 2.81 3.44 -5.78
C ALA A 83 2.63 1.98 -6.26
N TYR A 84 3.07 0.96 -5.54
CA TYR A 84 3.01 -0.40 -6.09
C TYR A 84 1.60 -1.00 -6.06
N PHE A 85 0.86 -0.79 -4.97
CA PHE A 85 -0.41 -1.49 -4.71
C PHE A 85 -1.65 -0.69 -5.10
N ASN A 86 -1.53 0.62 -5.34
CA ASN A 86 -2.66 1.47 -5.65
C ASN A 86 -2.53 2.11 -7.05
N ARG A 87 -3.18 1.48 -8.04
CA ARG A 87 -3.12 1.91 -9.46
C ARG A 87 -3.55 3.37 -9.65
N ASP A 88 -4.54 3.82 -8.88
CA ASP A 88 -5.08 5.17 -8.95
C ASP A 88 -4.04 6.20 -8.44
N PHE A 89 -3.22 5.80 -7.46
CA PHE A 89 -2.13 6.60 -6.92
C PHE A 89 -0.94 6.67 -7.87
N ARG A 90 -0.62 5.59 -8.59
CA ARG A 90 0.40 5.58 -9.66
C ARG A 90 0.12 6.59 -10.74
N GLU A 91 -1.13 6.68 -11.16
CA GLU A 91 -1.53 7.58 -12.23
C GLU A 91 -1.42 9.04 -11.79
N ALA A 92 -1.87 9.36 -10.57
CA ALA A 92 -1.66 10.67 -9.97
C ALA A 92 -0.17 11.02 -9.75
N PHE A 93 0.64 10.05 -9.33
CA PHE A 93 2.09 10.25 -9.13
C PHE A 93 2.81 10.47 -10.46
N ARG A 94 2.44 9.73 -11.51
CA ARG A 94 2.96 9.94 -12.87
C ARG A 94 2.60 11.32 -13.40
N ASN A 95 1.33 11.74 -13.27
CA ASN A 95 0.90 13.07 -13.71
C ASN A 95 1.63 14.17 -12.94
N THR A 96 1.84 13.99 -11.64
CA THR A 96 2.65 14.93 -10.83
C THR A 96 4.11 14.97 -11.31
N LEU A 97 4.70 13.82 -11.64
CA LEU A 97 6.08 13.75 -12.15
C LEU A 97 6.22 14.42 -13.53
N GLU A 98 5.23 14.23 -14.41
CA GLU A 98 5.19 14.85 -15.75
C GLU A 98 5.04 16.38 -15.65
N CYS A 99 4.25 16.89 -14.70
CA CYS A 99 4.17 18.34 -14.43
C CYS A 99 5.42 18.92 -13.76
N VAL A 100 6.08 18.19 -12.86
CA VAL A 100 7.25 18.68 -12.09
C VAL A 100 8.56 18.57 -12.90
N LEU A 101 8.62 17.66 -13.89
CA LEU A 101 9.73 17.54 -14.84
C LEU A 101 9.27 17.93 -16.26
N PRO A 102 9.05 19.23 -16.53
CA PRO A 102 8.65 19.71 -17.86
C PRO A 102 9.67 19.40 -18.97
N CYS A 103 10.91 19.04 -18.63
CA CYS A 103 11.93 18.58 -19.59
C CYS A 103 11.70 17.16 -20.12
N LEU A 104 10.81 16.36 -19.50
CA LEU A 104 10.39 15.04 -19.98
C LEU A 104 9.02 15.08 -20.67
N GLU A 105 8.46 16.27 -20.89
CA GLU A 105 7.34 16.47 -21.81
C GLU A 105 7.80 16.00 -23.19
N LYS A 106 7.41 14.76 -23.57
CA LYS A 106 7.45 14.39 -24.98
C LYS A 106 6.49 15.34 -25.68
N ARG A 107 7.03 16.43 -26.23
CA ARG A 107 6.33 17.30 -27.18
C ARG A 107 5.70 16.39 -28.23
N ASN A 108 4.39 16.18 -28.13
CA ASN A 108 3.66 15.38 -29.11
C ASN A 108 3.70 16.16 -30.43
N PRO A 109 4.45 15.69 -31.46
CA PRO A 109 4.67 16.46 -32.68
C PRO A 109 3.39 16.69 -33.48
N TYR A 110 2.30 15.97 -33.17
CA TYR A 110 1.00 16.15 -33.82
C TYR A 110 0.25 17.42 -33.40
N ASN A 111 0.56 18.00 -32.24
CA ASN A 111 -0.14 19.21 -31.76
C ASN A 111 0.34 20.51 -32.44
N ALA A 112 1.44 20.45 -33.21
CA ALA A 112 2.00 21.58 -33.94
C ALA A 112 1.41 21.75 -35.36
N TYR A 113 0.62 20.79 -35.85
CA TYR A 113 0.05 20.81 -37.20
C TYR A 113 -1.39 21.35 -37.27
N TYR A 114 -1.99 21.71 -36.13
CA TYR A 114 -3.37 22.21 -36.04
C TYR A 114 -3.49 23.61 -35.40
N VAL A 115 -2.39 24.38 -35.35
CA VAL A 115 -2.37 25.78 -34.92
C VAL A 115 -1.95 26.66 -36.09
#